data_AF-A0A1X1UFZ6-F1
#
_entry.id   AF-A0A1X1UFZ6-F1
#
_cell.length_a   1.000
_cell.length_b   1.000
_cell.length_c   1.000
_cell.angle_alpha   90.00
_cell.angle_beta   90.00
_cell.angle_gamma   90.00
#
_symmetry.space_group_name_H-M   'P 1'
#
loop_
_entity.id
_entity.type
_entity.pdbx_description
1 polymer ?
#
loop_
_entity_poly.entity_id
_entity_poly.type
_entity_poly.pdbx_seq_one_letter_code
_entity_poly.pdbx_strand_id
1 'polypeptide(L)'
;MDASRVAVVPSFVMVMVMLGFAGSAWADPPPTQQITTVAVGSKGQAVNGFHETPAQGNVPVVEGCTASPSAVAEDVYSCSPSAAGAGTCWPSTPGALLCVDDPWDQRLHRVSYNGQLPPVQPPALPEPYALVLDDGTRCSLRNGGAWGGRDDGYVGGYWCGDGGAHLVVLCLPTAQTCVDDRSGPTWTVKVGQLGAPGAHFPPPQTRSVTSAWFAGDRIPG
;
A
#
# COMPACT_ATOMS: atom_id res chain seq x y z
N MET A 1 41.00 -71.51 -53.77
CA MET A 1 40.16 -71.50 -52.56
C MET A 1 40.68 -70.39 -51.69
N ASP A 2 40.04 -69.23 -51.72
CA ASP A 2 40.08 -68.21 -50.66
C ASP A 2 39.01 -67.18 -50.97
N ALA A 3 37.98 -67.14 -50.13
CA ALA A 3 36.81 -66.29 -50.27
C ALA A 3 36.96 -65.10 -49.32
N SER A 4 37.43 -63.96 -49.82
CA SER A 4 37.41 -62.70 -49.05
C SER A 4 36.02 -62.08 -49.11
N ARG A 5 35.38 -62.06 -47.94
CA ARG A 5 34.11 -61.39 -47.66
C ARG A 5 34.37 -59.88 -47.49
N VAL A 6 33.73 -59.05 -48.32
CA VAL A 6 33.65 -57.59 -48.12
C VAL A 6 32.42 -57.31 -47.27
N ALA A 7 32.64 -56.79 -46.05
CA ALA A 7 31.59 -56.35 -45.15
C ALA A 7 31.25 -54.87 -45.45
N VAL A 8 30.00 -54.60 -45.81
CA VAL A 8 29.46 -53.24 -45.95
C VAL A 8 29.00 -52.78 -44.57
N VAL A 9 29.63 -51.75 -44.03
CA VAL A 9 29.23 -51.10 -42.77
C VAL A 9 28.15 -50.06 -43.08
N PRO A 10 26.95 -50.11 -42.47
CA PRO A 10 25.97 -49.05 -42.65
C PRO A 10 26.35 -47.86 -41.75
N SER A 11 26.58 -46.70 -42.38
CA SER A 11 26.75 -45.42 -41.70
C SER A 11 25.40 -44.97 -41.11
N PHE A 12 25.27 -45.00 -39.78
CA PHE A 12 24.16 -44.37 -39.08
C PHE A 12 24.37 -42.85 -39.02
N VAL A 13 23.56 -42.10 -39.76
CA VAL A 13 23.47 -40.64 -39.63
C VAL A 13 22.63 -40.33 -38.40
N MET A 14 23.27 -39.88 -37.33
CA MET A 14 22.62 -39.48 -36.08
C MET A 14 22.11 -38.04 -36.24
N VAL A 15 20.80 -37.88 -36.45
CA VAL A 15 20.14 -36.57 -36.44
C VAL A 15 20.01 -36.11 -34.99
N MET A 16 20.90 -35.22 -34.56
CA MET A 16 20.76 -34.51 -33.28
C MET A 16 19.62 -33.50 -33.40
N VAL A 17 18.46 -33.84 -32.84
CA VAL A 17 17.39 -32.87 -32.59
C VAL A 17 17.83 -31.99 -31.43
N MET A 18 18.28 -30.77 -31.73
CA MET A 18 18.52 -29.74 -30.74
C MET A 18 17.16 -29.26 -30.19
N LEU A 19 16.68 -29.92 -29.15
CA LEU A 19 15.60 -29.40 -28.32
C LEU A 19 16.17 -28.18 -27.58
N GLY A 20 15.92 -27.00 -28.14
CA GLY A 20 16.20 -25.73 -27.46
C GLY A 20 15.43 -25.71 -26.15
N PHE A 21 16.15 -25.72 -25.03
CA PHE A 21 15.59 -25.29 -23.77
C PHE A 21 15.32 -23.80 -23.89
N ALA A 22 14.09 -23.44 -24.28
CA ALA A 22 13.56 -22.13 -23.98
C ALA A 22 13.55 -22.03 -22.46
N GLY A 23 14.62 -21.46 -21.90
CA GLY A 23 14.63 -21.10 -20.49
C GLY A 23 13.38 -20.28 -20.23
N SER A 24 12.62 -20.65 -19.20
CA SER A 24 11.49 -19.86 -18.74
C SER A 24 12.00 -18.45 -18.51
N ALA A 25 11.67 -17.52 -19.42
CA ALA A 25 11.79 -16.11 -19.12
C ALA A 25 10.84 -15.89 -17.94
N TRP A 26 11.42 -15.78 -16.74
CA TRP A 26 10.68 -15.21 -15.62
C TRP A 26 10.36 -13.80 -16.07
N ALA A 27 9.10 -13.55 -16.39
CA ALA A 27 8.64 -12.20 -16.65
C ALA A 27 8.95 -11.37 -15.39
N ASP A 28 9.50 -10.18 -15.58
CA ASP A 28 9.66 -9.25 -14.47
C ASP A 28 8.30 -9.06 -13.79
N PRO A 29 8.27 -8.95 -12.44
CA PRO A 29 7.04 -8.69 -11.74
C PRO A 29 6.38 -7.42 -12.30
N PRO A 30 5.04 -7.37 -12.39
CA PRO A 30 4.36 -6.20 -12.90
C PRO A 30 4.72 -4.95 -12.07
N PRO A 31 4.74 -3.77 -12.70
CA PRO A 31 5.02 -2.53 -11.98
C PRO A 31 3.93 -2.25 -10.94
N THR A 32 4.30 -1.60 -9.84
CA THR A 32 3.35 -1.18 -8.82
C THR A 32 2.40 -0.14 -9.39
N GLN A 33 1.11 -0.41 -9.30
CA GLN A 33 0.08 0.52 -9.73
C GLN A 33 -0.12 1.61 -8.67
N GLN A 34 0.26 2.84 -9.00
CA GLN A 34 -0.04 4.00 -8.18
C GLN A 34 -1.42 4.55 -8.56
N ILE A 35 -2.31 4.67 -7.58
CA ILE A 35 -3.72 5.03 -7.77
C ILE A 35 -3.98 6.33 -7.03
N THR A 36 -4.35 7.38 -7.76
CA THR A 36 -4.75 8.65 -7.17
C THR A 36 -6.26 8.68 -6.99
N THR A 37 -6.70 8.71 -5.73
CA THR A 37 -8.10 8.72 -5.34
C THR A 37 -8.68 10.13 -5.40
N VAL A 38 -9.80 10.27 -6.10
CA VAL A 38 -10.68 11.43 -6.05
C VAL A 38 -11.99 10.97 -5.40
N ALA A 39 -12.10 11.13 -4.08
CA ALA A 39 -13.21 10.56 -3.31
C ALA A 39 -14.38 11.53 -3.08
N VAL A 40 -14.14 12.84 -3.21
CA VAL A 40 -15.14 13.87 -2.91
C VAL A 40 -15.40 14.78 -4.11
N GLY A 41 -16.68 15.00 -4.40
CA GLY A 41 -17.18 15.84 -5.48
C GLY A 41 -17.27 17.31 -5.10
N SER A 42 -17.63 18.14 -6.07
CA SER A 42 -17.72 19.60 -5.93
C SER A 42 -18.70 20.11 -4.89
N LYS A 43 -19.74 19.33 -4.53
CA LYS A 43 -20.71 19.68 -3.49
C LYS A 43 -20.42 18.97 -2.16
N GLY A 44 -19.24 18.38 -2.02
CA GLY A 44 -18.83 17.67 -0.82
C GLY A 44 -19.39 16.25 -0.68
N GLN A 45 -20.03 15.71 -1.72
CA GLN A 45 -20.56 14.35 -1.74
C GLN A 45 -19.48 13.32 -2.12
N ALA A 46 -19.62 12.07 -1.66
CA ALA A 46 -18.76 10.98 -2.13
C ALA A 46 -18.97 10.70 -3.64
N VAL A 47 -17.89 10.38 -4.37
CA VAL A 47 -17.90 10.16 -5.84
C VAL A 47 -16.98 8.99 -6.23
N ASN A 48 -16.98 8.60 -7.51
CA ASN A 48 -16.07 7.58 -8.07
C ASN A 48 -16.12 6.22 -7.36
N GLY A 49 -17.32 5.81 -6.94
CA GLY A 49 -17.55 4.55 -6.21
C GLY A 49 -17.46 4.68 -4.69
N PHE A 50 -16.90 5.79 -4.19
CA PHE A 50 -16.91 6.05 -2.76
C PHE A 50 -18.31 6.33 -2.24
N HIS A 51 -18.56 5.88 -1.02
CA HIS A 51 -19.82 6.12 -0.32
C HIS A 51 -19.56 6.42 1.16
N GLU A 52 -20.43 7.26 1.73
CA GLU A 52 -20.38 7.58 3.15
C GLU A 52 -21.07 6.48 3.95
N THR A 53 -20.43 6.08 5.04
CA THR A 53 -21.00 5.19 6.06
C THR A 53 -21.02 5.89 7.41
N PRO A 54 -21.95 5.51 8.32
CA PRO A 54 -21.96 6.05 9.67
C PRO A 54 -20.59 5.88 10.31
N ALA A 55 -20.10 6.91 10.99
CA ALA A 55 -18.82 6.84 11.69
C ALA A 55 -18.84 5.67 12.68
N GLN A 56 -17.85 4.79 12.59
CA GLN A 56 -17.73 3.63 13.49
C GLN A 56 -17.16 4.01 14.87
N GLY A 57 -16.65 5.24 15.02
CA GLY A 57 -16.05 5.76 16.24
C GLY A 57 -16.89 6.82 16.97
N ASN A 58 -16.52 7.08 18.21
CA ASN A 58 -17.24 8.00 19.10
C ASN A 58 -16.70 9.44 19.07
N VAL A 59 -15.77 9.76 18.16
CA VAL A 59 -15.14 11.08 18.07
C VAL A 59 -15.63 11.81 16.81
N PRO A 60 -16.73 12.57 16.90
CA PRO A 60 -17.34 13.22 15.74
C PRO A 60 -16.69 14.56 15.38
N VAL A 61 -15.88 15.14 16.27
CA VAL A 61 -15.25 16.46 16.08
C VAL A 61 -13.74 16.32 16.10
N VAL A 62 -13.09 16.89 15.09
CA VAL A 62 -11.63 16.92 14.92
C VAL A 62 -11.08 18.33 15.00
N GLU A 63 -9.78 18.43 15.29
CA GLU A 63 -9.04 19.67 15.41
C GLU A 63 -7.60 19.51 14.93
N GLY A 64 -6.84 20.61 14.89
CA GLY A 64 -5.40 20.57 14.57
C GLY A 64 -5.10 19.94 13.20
N CYS A 65 -5.97 20.19 12.21
CA CYS A 65 -5.84 19.62 10.88
C CYS A 65 -4.60 20.17 10.16
N THR A 66 -3.79 19.27 9.62
CA THR A 66 -2.59 19.54 8.83
C THR A 66 -2.63 18.75 7.52
N ALA A 67 -1.63 18.91 6.65
CA ALA A 67 -1.54 18.13 5.42
C ALA A 67 -1.52 16.62 5.74
N SER A 68 -2.37 15.85 5.04
CA SER A 68 -2.30 14.38 5.14
C SER A 68 -0.96 13.89 4.59
N PRO A 69 -0.31 12.91 5.25
CA PRO A 69 0.86 12.23 4.68
C PRO A 69 0.60 11.64 3.29
N SER A 70 -0.66 11.34 3.00
CA SER A 70 -1.09 10.68 1.77
C SER A 70 -1.49 11.63 0.64
N ALA A 71 -1.41 12.93 0.88
CA ALA A 71 -1.82 13.95 -0.06
C ALA A 71 -0.88 14.02 -1.27
N VAL A 72 -1.45 13.96 -2.48
CA VAL A 72 -0.78 14.34 -3.74
C VAL A 72 -1.42 15.58 -4.36
N ALA A 73 -2.35 16.21 -3.65
CA ALA A 73 -3.01 17.46 -3.99
C ALA A 73 -3.14 18.35 -2.75
N GLU A 74 -3.48 19.62 -2.96
CA GLU A 74 -3.82 20.57 -1.90
C GLU A 74 -5.10 20.13 -1.17
N ASP A 75 -5.34 20.70 0.01
CA ASP A 75 -6.59 20.52 0.75
C ASP A 75 -6.97 19.06 1.06
N VAL A 76 -5.98 18.20 1.25
CA VAL A 76 -6.15 16.87 1.85
C VAL A 76 -5.57 16.89 3.26
N TYR A 77 -6.39 16.54 4.24
CA TYR A 77 -6.13 16.77 5.65
C TYR A 77 -5.91 15.48 6.44
N SER A 78 -5.06 15.58 7.46
CA SER A 78 -4.99 14.69 8.60
C SER A 78 -5.29 15.50 9.85
N CYS A 79 -6.18 15.02 10.73
CA CYS A 79 -6.65 15.75 11.90
C CYS A 79 -6.54 14.93 13.19
N SER A 80 -6.51 15.64 14.32
CA SER A 80 -6.51 15.05 15.66
C SER A 80 -7.91 14.99 16.26
N PRO A 81 -8.15 14.07 17.22
CA PRO A 81 -7.24 12.98 17.62
C PRO A 81 -7.25 11.85 16.58
N SER A 82 -6.17 11.06 16.52
CA SER A 82 -6.08 9.89 15.61
C SER A 82 -7.22 8.87 15.81
N ALA A 83 -7.80 8.81 17.01
CA ALA A 83 -8.98 8.00 17.31
C ALA A 83 -10.24 8.36 16.47
N ALA A 84 -10.26 9.55 15.85
CA ALA A 84 -11.31 9.94 14.90
C ALA A 84 -11.15 9.29 13.51
N GLY A 85 -10.08 8.53 13.25
CA GLY A 85 -9.81 7.94 11.95
C GLY A 85 -9.50 8.96 10.86
N ALA A 86 -9.22 10.21 11.21
CA ALA A 86 -9.11 11.33 10.28
C ALA A 86 -7.69 11.47 9.69
N GLY A 87 -7.10 10.40 9.15
CA GLY A 87 -5.73 10.42 8.62
C GLY A 87 -5.61 10.85 7.15
N THR A 88 -6.71 10.72 6.39
CA THR A 88 -6.80 11.11 4.97
C THR A 88 -8.21 11.60 4.70
N CYS A 89 -8.39 12.91 4.60
CA CYS A 89 -9.72 13.53 4.53
C CYS A 89 -9.78 14.68 3.52
N TRP A 90 -10.97 14.88 2.94
CA TRP A 90 -11.26 15.99 2.03
C TRP A 90 -12.37 16.89 2.58
N PRO A 91 -12.32 18.21 2.30
CA PRO A 91 -13.43 19.12 2.50
C PRO A 91 -14.72 18.61 1.87
N SER A 92 -15.80 18.62 2.66
CA SER A 92 -17.13 18.20 2.24
C SER A 92 -18.09 19.40 2.30
N THR A 93 -19.22 19.27 2.98
CA THR A 93 -20.12 20.39 3.31
C THR A 93 -19.46 21.32 4.35
N PRO A 94 -19.91 22.58 4.48
CA PRO A 94 -19.36 23.52 5.47
C PRO A 94 -19.24 22.91 6.88
N GLY A 95 -18.04 22.99 7.47
CA GLY A 95 -17.76 22.46 8.80
C GLY A 95 -17.56 20.94 8.87
N ALA A 96 -17.46 20.24 7.72
CA ALA A 96 -17.28 18.79 7.68
C ALA A 96 -16.19 18.35 6.70
N LEU A 97 -15.57 17.23 7.05
CA LEU A 97 -14.64 16.47 6.20
C LEU A 97 -15.25 15.09 5.93
N LEU A 98 -14.92 14.52 4.76
CA LEU A 98 -15.07 13.09 4.49
C LEU A 98 -13.70 12.45 4.53
N CYS A 99 -13.54 11.47 5.42
CA CYS A 99 -12.29 10.77 5.68
C CYS A 99 -12.37 9.34 5.17
N VAL A 100 -11.25 8.79 4.73
CA VAL A 100 -11.16 7.36 4.39
C VAL A 100 -11.40 6.52 5.66
N ASP A 101 -12.38 5.62 5.60
CA ASP A 101 -12.67 4.61 6.62
C ASP A 101 -12.09 3.25 6.18
N ASP A 102 -12.57 2.75 5.03
CA ASP A 102 -12.10 1.51 4.41
C ASP A 102 -11.80 1.77 2.93
N PRO A 103 -10.53 1.74 2.49
CA PRO A 103 -10.22 2.01 1.09
C PRO A 103 -10.64 0.90 0.13
N TRP A 104 -10.87 -0.32 0.61
CA TRP A 104 -11.15 -1.49 -0.22
C TRP A 104 -12.63 -1.55 -0.58
N ASP A 105 -13.48 -1.21 0.40
CA ASP A 105 -14.91 -1.03 0.21
C ASP A 105 -15.25 0.40 -0.26
N GLN A 106 -14.25 1.26 -0.45
CA GLN A 106 -14.41 2.67 -0.83
C GLN A 106 -15.33 3.43 0.14
N ARG A 107 -15.19 3.14 1.44
CA ARG A 107 -15.99 3.75 2.50
C ARG A 107 -15.32 5.00 3.01
N LEU A 108 -16.13 6.04 3.13
CA LEU A 108 -15.79 7.27 3.83
C LEU A 108 -16.62 7.36 5.11
N HIS A 109 -16.09 8.05 6.11
CA HIS A 109 -16.87 8.53 7.24
C HIS A 109 -16.76 10.05 7.36
N ARG A 110 -17.77 10.64 7.99
CA ARG A 110 -17.83 12.08 8.20
C ARG A 110 -17.31 12.44 9.58
N VAL A 111 -16.50 13.49 9.62
CA VAL A 111 -16.12 14.20 10.84
C VAL A 111 -16.43 15.68 10.69
N SER A 112 -16.67 16.35 11.82
CA SER A 112 -16.90 17.79 11.89
C SER A 112 -15.65 18.49 12.41
N TYR A 113 -15.46 19.76 12.08
CA TYR A 113 -14.42 20.60 12.65
C TYR A 113 -14.98 21.98 12.98
N ASN A 114 -14.32 22.68 13.92
CA ASN A 114 -14.68 24.05 14.27
C ASN A 114 -13.75 25.05 13.59
N GLY A 115 -14.29 26.21 13.21
CA GLY A 115 -13.52 27.29 12.60
C GLY A 115 -13.24 27.07 11.12
N GLN A 116 -12.06 27.51 10.67
CA GLN A 116 -11.61 27.40 9.28
C GLN A 116 -10.47 26.40 9.17
N LEU A 117 -10.44 25.62 8.09
CA LEU A 117 -9.29 24.79 7.77
C LEU A 117 -8.16 25.69 7.25
N PRO A 118 -6.92 25.51 7.73
CA PRO A 118 -5.78 26.19 7.14
C PRO A 118 -5.54 25.64 5.73
N PRO A 119 -5.11 26.43 4.75
CA PRO A 119 -4.67 25.87 3.47
C PRO A 119 -3.45 24.96 3.71
N VAL A 120 -3.45 23.78 3.09
CA VAL A 120 -2.38 22.79 3.22
C VAL A 120 -1.87 22.34 1.86
N GLN A 121 -0.57 22.11 1.80
CA GLN A 121 0.15 21.63 0.61
C GLN A 121 0.54 20.17 0.81
N PRO A 122 0.55 19.35 -0.25
CA PRO A 122 1.00 17.97 -0.14
C PRO A 122 2.47 17.89 0.30
N PRO A 123 2.86 16.87 1.07
CA PRO A 123 4.26 16.67 1.44
C PRO A 123 5.13 16.38 0.21
N ALA A 124 6.42 16.69 0.29
CA ALA A 124 7.37 16.43 -0.79
C ALA A 124 7.51 14.93 -1.14
N LEU A 125 7.29 14.06 -0.15
CA LEU A 125 7.29 12.61 -0.29
C LEU A 125 5.99 12.06 0.31
N PRO A 126 4.91 11.96 -0.49
CA PRO A 126 3.65 11.41 -0.03
C PRO A 126 3.76 9.91 0.25
N GLU A 127 3.13 9.45 1.32
CA GLU A 127 3.01 8.04 1.69
C GLU A 127 1.64 7.50 1.24
N PRO A 128 1.55 6.37 0.55
CA PRO A 128 0.23 5.84 0.19
C PRO A 128 -0.57 5.55 1.46
N TYR A 129 -1.86 5.87 1.51
CA TYR A 129 -2.71 5.55 2.67
C TYR A 129 -3.09 4.06 2.71
N ALA A 130 -2.79 3.34 1.64
CA ALA A 130 -3.31 2.02 1.35
C ALA A 130 -2.37 1.28 0.39
N LEU A 131 -2.11 0.00 0.67
CA LEU A 131 -1.26 -0.89 -0.11
C LEU A 131 -1.97 -2.24 -0.33
N VAL A 132 -1.73 -2.86 -1.49
CA VAL A 132 -1.98 -4.29 -1.72
C VAL A 132 -0.64 -4.96 -2.08
N LEU A 133 -0.37 -6.10 -1.47
CA LEU A 133 0.86 -6.87 -1.68
C LEU A 133 0.67 -7.96 -2.75
N ASP A 134 1.77 -8.59 -3.14
CA ASP A 134 1.79 -9.68 -4.14
C ASP A 134 0.94 -10.91 -3.78
N ASP A 135 0.74 -11.17 -2.49
CA ASP A 135 -0.12 -12.23 -1.97
C ASP A 135 -1.58 -11.78 -1.74
N GLY A 136 -1.93 -10.55 -2.13
CA GLY A 136 -3.25 -9.96 -1.93
C GLY A 136 -3.47 -9.36 -0.54
N THR A 137 -2.47 -9.40 0.34
CA THR A 137 -2.55 -8.75 1.66
C THR A 137 -2.79 -7.27 1.49
N ARG A 138 -3.82 -6.75 2.17
CA ARG A 138 -4.17 -5.34 2.22
C ARG A 138 -3.57 -4.70 3.46
N CYS A 139 -2.94 -3.54 3.29
CA CYS A 139 -2.35 -2.79 4.39
C CYS A 139 -2.77 -1.33 4.36
N SER A 140 -3.16 -0.77 5.50
CA SER A 140 -3.54 0.63 5.67
C SER A 140 -2.48 1.40 6.45
N LEU A 141 -2.25 2.66 6.06
CA LEU A 141 -1.27 3.52 6.71
C LEU A 141 -1.62 3.70 8.20
N ARG A 142 -0.60 3.65 9.05
CA ARG A 142 -0.75 3.86 10.48
C ARG A 142 -1.35 5.24 10.77
N ASN A 143 -2.51 5.24 11.41
CA ASN A 143 -3.13 6.44 11.97
C ASN A 143 -3.20 6.34 13.50
N GLY A 144 -2.10 6.69 14.17
CA GLY A 144 -2.01 6.67 15.63
C GLY A 144 -2.16 5.27 16.26
N GLY A 145 -2.75 5.24 17.46
CA GLY A 145 -2.92 4.02 18.27
C GLY A 145 -1.66 3.52 18.98
N ALA A 146 -1.86 2.67 19.98
CA ALA A 146 -0.78 1.94 20.63
C ALA A 146 -0.38 0.75 19.75
N TRP A 147 0.89 0.72 19.35
CA TRP A 147 1.44 -0.37 18.54
C TRP A 147 2.41 -1.18 19.39
N GLY A 148 2.48 -2.47 19.10
CA GLY A 148 3.45 -3.37 19.70
C GLY A 148 4.88 -3.03 19.30
N GLY A 149 5.82 -3.83 19.80
CA GLY A 149 7.23 -3.70 19.49
C GLY A 149 7.86 -5.02 19.06
N ARG A 150 9.15 -4.93 18.74
CA ARG A 150 10.06 -6.03 18.45
C ARG A 150 11.44 -5.69 19.04
N ASP A 151 12.29 -6.70 19.26
CA ASP A 151 13.65 -6.52 19.80
C ASP A 151 14.71 -6.17 18.73
N ASP A 152 14.35 -6.23 17.46
CA ASP A 152 15.22 -5.98 16.31
C ASP A 152 15.19 -4.52 15.80
N GLY A 153 14.50 -3.64 16.53
CA GLY A 153 14.45 -2.20 16.27
C GLY A 153 13.49 -1.77 15.15
N TYR A 154 12.81 -2.70 14.47
CA TYR A 154 11.79 -2.36 13.48
C TYR A 154 10.51 -1.80 14.14
N VAL A 155 9.87 -0.86 13.45
CA VAL A 155 8.56 -0.28 13.82
C VAL A 155 7.56 -0.46 12.70
N GLY A 156 6.27 -0.47 13.03
CA GLY A 156 5.20 -0.58 12.05
C GLY A 156 4.78 0.76 11.46
N GLY A 157 4.68 0.81 10.12
CA GLY A 157 4.15 1.94 9.36
C GLY A 157 2.80 1.67 8.69
N TYR A 158 2.49 0.41 8.39
CA TYR A 158 1.17 0.01 7.89
C TYR A 158 0.66 -1.19 8.66
N TRP A 159 -0.64 -1.22 8.88
CA TRP A 159 -1.31 -2.33 9.51
C TRP A 159 -1.92 -3.22 8.43
N CYS A 160 -1.72 -4.55 8.49
CA CYS A 160 -2.09 -5.48 7.43
C CYS A 160 -3.03 -6.60 7.90
N GLY A 161 -3.98 -7.00 7.04
CA GLY A 161 -4.90 -8.12 7.28
C GLY A 161 -6.24 -7.73 7.92
N ASP A 162 -6.79 -8.57 8.81
CA ASP A 162 -8.15 -8.45 9.42
C ASP A 162 -8.21 -8.25 10.96
N GLY A 163 -7.20 -7.64 11.56
CA GLY A 163 -7.21 -7.05 12.91
C GLY A 163 -6.34 -7.85 13.85
N GLY A 164 -6.43 -9.18 13.72
CA GLY A 164 -5.87 -10.14 14.67
C GLY A 164 -4.46 -10.65 14.36
N ALA A 165 -3.92 -10.45 13.16
CA ALA A 165 -2.64 -11.08 12.77
C ALA A 165 -1.37 -10.35 13.28
N HIS A 166 -1.53 -9.16 13.89
CA HIS A 166 -0.42 -8.24 14.23
C HIS A 166 0.60 -8.02 13.11
N LEU A 167 0.21 -8.30 11.86
CA LEU A 167 1.03 -8.20 10.68
C LEU A 167 1.09 -6.74 10.27
N VAL A 168 2.31 -6.26 10.01
CA VAL A 168 2.54 -4.87 9.65
C VAL A 168 3.61 -4.77 8.56
N VAL A 169 3.56 -3.68 7.81
CA VAL A 169 4.74 -3.23 7.08
C VAL A 169 5.70 -2.57 8.06
N LEU A 170 6.93 -3.07 8.10
CA LEU A 170 7.99 -2.71 9.00
C LEU A 170 9.01 -1.81 8.32
N CYS A 171 9.54 -0.83 9.07
CA CYS A 171 10.75 -0.12 8.69
C CYS A 171 11.58 0.29 9.90
N LEU A 172 12.79 0.78 9.66
CA LEU A 172 13.62 1.33 10.74
C LEU A 172 13.08 2.70 11.15
N PRO A 173 13.19 3.11 12.42
CA PRO A 173 12.71 4.41 12.89
C PRO A 173 13.31 5.62 12.17
N THR A 174 14.46 5.45 11.54
CA THR A 174 15.16 6.48 10.77
C THR A 174 14.77 6.52 9.29
N ALA A 175 13.96 5.57 8.82
CA ALA A 175 13.51 5.53 7.44
C ALA A 175 12.47 6.64 7.20
N GLN A 176 12.54 7.28 6.03
CA GLN A 176 11.57 8.31 5.64
C GLN A 176 10.20 7.72 5.29
N THR A 177 10.19 6.46 4.82
CA THR A 177 9.03 5.69 4.41
C THR A 177 9.25 4.23 4.82
N CYS A 178 8.17 3.47 5.00
CA CYS A 178 8.28 2.02 5.13
C CYS A 178 8.15 1.26 3.78
N VAL A 179 8.16 1.98 2.66
CA VAL A 179 8.26 1.41 1.31
C VAL A 179 9.71 1.54 0.84
N ASP A 180 10.45 0.42 0.84
CA ASP A 180 11.92 0.39 0.74
C ASP A 180 12.45 0.85 -0.63
N ASP A 181 11.82 0.44 -1.74
CA ASP A 181 12.19 0.86 -3.09
C ASP A 181 11.00 1.51 -3.77
N ARG A 182 11.06 2.82 -4.00
CA ARG A 182 10.08 3.56 -4.81
C ARG A 182 10.65 4.06 -6.14
N SER A 183 11.93 3.77 -6.40
CA SER A 183 12.68 4.25 -7.55
C SER A 183 12.57 3.30 -8.75
N GLY A 184 12.39 2.00 -8.48
CA GLY A 184 12.12 0.98 -9.48
C GLY A 184 10.64 0.91 -9.91
N PRO A 185 10.34 0.11 -10.95
CA PRO A 185 8.98 -0.11 -11.42
C PRO A 185 8.12 -0.88 -10.41
N THR A 186 8.73 -1.75 -9.61
CA THR A 186 8.06 -2.56 -8.59
C THR A 186 8.54 -2.13 -7.23
N TRP A 187 7.63 -1.63 -6.41
CA TRP A 187 7.93 -1.24 -5.04
C TRP A 187 7.96 -2.45 -4.13
N THR A 188 8.76 -2.37 -3.08
CA THR A 188 8.85 -3.43 -2.07
C THR A 188 8.67 -2.89 -0.67
N VAL A 189 8.15 -3.75 0.21
CA VAL A 189 8.02 -3.50 1.65
C VAL A 189 8.60 -4.67 2.43
N LYS A 190 8.97 -4.42 3.68
CA LYS A 190 9.26 -5.47 4.67
C LYS A 190 8.01 -5.74 5.49
N VAL A 191 7.62 -7.00 5.63
CA VAL A 191 6.41 -7.41 6.36
C VAL A 191 6.79 -8.36 7.49
N GLY A 192 6.21 -8.15 8.66
CA GLY A 192 6.40 -9.01 9.82
C GLY A 192 5.43 -8.68 10.94
N GLN A 193 5.55 -9.37 12.07
CA GLN A 193 4.63 -9.20 13.20
C GLN A 193 5.13 -8.17 14.21
N LEU A 194 4.22 -7.48 14.89
CA LEU A 194 4.50 -6.81 16.16
C LEU A 194 3.97 -7.61 17.34
N GLY A 195 4.61 -7.48 18.50
CA GLY A 195 4.20 -8.15 19.73
C GLY A 195 4.31 -7.22 20.94
N ALA A 196 4.45 -7.80 22.13
CA ALA A 196 4.82 -7.02 23.30
C ALA A 196 6.17 -6.30 23.07
N PRO A 197 6.44 -5.16 23.75
CA PRO A 197 7.74 -4.51 23.68
C PRO A 197 8.88 -5.50 23.95
N GLY A 198 9.87 -5.56 23.05
CA GLY A 198 11.01 -6.49 23.15
C GLY A 198 10.71 -7.94 22.73
N ALA A 199 9.56 -8.22 22.12
CA ALA A 199 9.26 -9.54 21.56
C ALA A 199 10.23 -9.88 20.41
N HIS A 200 10.73 -11.12 20.40
CA HIS A 200 11.56 -11.64 19.33
C HIS A 200 10.73 -12.32 18.25
N PHE A 201 11.08 -12.07 16.99
CA PHE A 201 10.40 -12.62 15.83
C PHE A 201 11.40 -12.89 14.70
N PRO A 202 11.03 -13.71 13.70
CA PRO A 202 11.85 -13.91 12.52
C PRO A 202 12.11 -12.60 11.76
N PRO A 203 13.19 -12.51 10.96
CA PRO A 203 13.45 -11.37 10.10
C PRO A 203 12.25 -11.03 9.20
N PRO A 204 12.00 -9.74 8.90
CA PRO A 204 10.91 -9.34 8.01
C PRO A 204 11.04 -9.96 6.61
N GLN A 205 9.91 -10.33 6.03
CA GLN A 205 9.84 -10.83 4.66
C GLN A 205 9.70 -9.66 3.69
N THR A 206 10.47 -9.65 2.61
CA THR A 206 10.26 -8.70 1.51
C THR A 206 9.06 -9.13 0.68
N ARG A 207 8.15 -8.18 0.42
CA ARG A 207 6.97 -8.35 -0.42
C ARG A 207 6.91 -7.27 -1.48
N SER A 208 6.46 -7.63 -2.66
CA SER A 208 6.19 -6.64 -3.71
C SER A 208 4.85 -5.97 -3.44
N VAL A 209 4.77 -4.67 -3.74
CA VAL A 209 3.51 -3.91 -3.72
C VAL A 209 2.90 -3.97 -5.10
N THR A 210 1.67 -4.44 -5.20
CA THR A 210 0.93 -4.50 -6.48
C THR A 210 0.16 -3.21 -6.74
N SER A 211 -0.43 -2.62 -5.69
CA SER A 211 -1.17 -1.35 -5.77
C SER A 211 -0.91 -0.47 -4.56
N ALA A 212 -0.85 0.84 -4.78
CA ALA A 212 -0.66 1.86 -3.75
C ALA A 212 -1.60 3.05 -4.00
N TRP A 213 -2.36 3.46 -2.99
CA TRP A 213 -3.34 4.54 -3.12
C TRP A 213 -2.88 5.84 -2.45
N PHE A 214 -3.04 6.93 -3.18
CA PHE A 214 -2.76 8.30 -2.75
C PHE A 214 -4.02 9.16 -2.81
N ALA A 215 -4.07 10.21 -2.01
CA ALA A 215 -5.20 11.11 -1.96
C ALA A 215 -5.00 12.29 -2.93
N GLY A 216 -5.73 12.25 -4.03
CA GLY A 216 -5.76 13.32 -5.03
C GLY A 216 -6.73 14.43 -4.67
N ASP A 217 -6.89 15.35 -5.61
CA ASP A 217 -7.77 16.50 -5.46
C ASP A 217 -9.24 16.05 -5.36
N ARG A 218 -10.08 16.90 -4.78
CA ARG A 218 -11.54 16.79 -4.92
C ARG A 218 -11.94 17.30 -6.31
N ILE A 219 -13.11 16.90 -6.81
CA ILE A 219 -13.60 17.46 -8.07
C ILE A 219 -13.88 18.96 -7.88
N PRO A 220 -13.28 19.86 -8.70
CA PRO A 220 -13.55 21.29 -8.64
C PRO A 220 -15.04 21.58 -8.89
N GLY A 221 -15.56 22.60 -8.19
CA GLY A 221 -16.92 23.10 -8.36
C GLY A 221 -17.02 24.26 -9.33
#